data_AF-A0A6A6JTR6-F1
#
_entry.id   AF-A0A6A6JTR6-F1
#
_cell.length_a   1.000
_cell.length_b   1.000
_cell.length_c   1.000
_cell.angle_alpha   90.00
_cell.angle_beta   90.00
_cell.angle_gamma   90.00
#
_symmetry.space_group_name_H-M   'P 1'
#
loop_
_entity.id
_entity.type
_entity.pdbx_description
1 polymer ?
#
loop_
_entity_poly.entity_id
_entity_poly.type
_entity_poly.pdbx_seq_one_letter_code
_entity_poly.pdbx_strand_id
1 'polypeptide(L)'
;MKASRTTDSDLSVTLPYYIDFTIRRPGDDHGRPLIFRWGPYRNALANAELVLLHIAKHGPERVDVAPLQVAEPEPDSILVNGWNQFLWELPPGREVHMREKLTANYQRLLKPGESYELLWPGAEIRMWDWGSMQEHIGKELKSNNNREERLPPLILPACDIIAFTAREEEEPWPERPKATTDAEFQRANMKEQEWRLEAERRMHPPQSPPPREPSEREPGAPIFSMKIECPSEWASDSTIDLTIRVTYAGVPNEPNPKPITFHTEALITGDGPRDGIRLYRHRDGLWERSDPADGFGTGFGIFDDPPIPVKVGDENDKNSDRFESLQPGESWSTQRRVQQGTSWTSLPNDVKAGEAFKYVVKGAVVDWWDWGTKADHRDTVVKLPCWIAGDVVEPKDNGGRPTIVVPASNEIYFSYTG
;
A
#
# COMPACT_ATOMS: atom_id res chain seq x y z
N MET A 1 -14.88 20.51 -12.81
CA MET A 1 -13.84 19.85 -12.01
C MET A 1 -13.83 20.46 -10.63
N LYS A 2 -13.62 19.69 -9.56
CA LYS A 2 -13.31 20.26 -8.23
C LYS A 2 -11.88 19.89 -7.87
N ALA A 3 -11.07 20.90 -7.58
CA ALA A 3 -9.88 20.69 -6.80
C ALA A 3 -10.29 20.74 -5.33
N SER A 4 -10.17 19.62 -4.60
CA SER A 4 -10.40 19.65 -3.16
C SER A 4 -9.11 19.99 -2.45
N ARG A 5 -9.23 20.91 -1.50
CA ARG A 5 -8.19 21.38 -0.59
C ARG A 5 -7.49 20.20 0.09
N THR A 6 -6.22 19.98 -0.20
CA THR A 6 -5.30 19.47 0.82
C THR A 6 -5.25 20.53 1.90
N THR A 7 -5.43 20.13 3.15
CA THR A 7 -5.77 20.98 4.30
C THR A 7 -4.75 22.07 4.67
N ASP A 8 -3.60 22.12 3.99
CA ASP A 8 -2.55 23.11 4.24
C ASP A 8 -2.74 24.35 3.37
N SER A 9 -2.81 25.52 4.02
CA SER A 9 -2.70 26.83 3.36
C SER A 9 -1.28 27.13 2.86
N ASP A 10 -0.35 26.20 3.09
CA ASP A 10 1.08 26.39 2.91
C ASP A 10 1.64 25.28 2.02
N LEU A 11 2.39 25.67 0.99
CA LEU A 11 3.00 24.77 0.03
C LEU A 11 4.51 24.77 0.19
N SER A 12 5.10 23.61 0.48
CA SER A 12 6.55 23.46 0.52
C SER A 12 7.18 23.59 -0.86
N VAL A 13 8.25 24.37 -1.00
CA VAL A 13 9.00 24.44 -2.28
C VAL A 13 9.91 23.23 -2.52
N THR A 14 10.14 22.38 -1.51
CA THR A 14 11.04 21.22 -1.60
C THR A 14 10.39 19.87 -1.33
N LEU A 15 9.15 19.82 -0.84
CA LEU A 15 8.38 18.57 -0.65
C LEU A 15 7.36 18.34 -1.77
N PRO A 16 6.91 17.09 -1.98
CA PRO A 16 5.85 16.82 -2.95
C PRO A 16 4.55 17.51 -2.51
N TYR A 17 3.96 18.29 -3.41
CA TYR A 17 2.62 18.86 -3.19
C TYR A 17 1.64 18.18 -4.12
N TYR A 18 0.60 17.56 -3.54
CA TYR A 18 -0.40 16.83 -4.30
C TYR A 18 -1.63 17.69 -4.54
N ILE A 19 -2.11 17.70 -5.78
CA ILE A 19 -3.37 18.31 -6.20
C ILE A 19 -4.36 17.20 -6.50
N ASP A 20 -5.52 17.29 -5.86
CA ASP A 20 -6.65 16.42 -6.13
C ASP A 20 -7.51 16.99 -7.25
N PHE A 21 -7.83 16.16 -8.23
CA PHE A 21 -8.55 16.48 -9.44
C PHE A 21 -9.82 15.63 -9.51
N THR A 22 -10.98 16.26 -9.39
CA THR A 22 -12.27 15.56 -9.49
C THR A 22 -13.01 15.98 -10.76
N ILE A 23 -13.28 15.05 -11.67
CA ILE A 23 -14.14 15.27 -12.84
C ILE A 23 -15.49 14.62 -12.59
N ARG A 24 -16.56 15.42 -12.66
CA ARG A 24 -17.93 14.96 -12.41
C ARG A 24 -18.76 15.14 -13.66
N ARG A 25 -19.53 14.11 -14.01
CA ARG A 25 -20.59 14.19 -15.00
C ARG A 25 -21.93 14.45 -14.28
N PRO A 26 -22.66 15.53 -14.63
CA PRO A 26 -24.03 15.72 -14.13
C PRO A 26 -24.94 14.53 -14.49
N GLY A 27 -26.07 14.39 -13.79
CA GLY A 27 -27.11 13.46 -14.24
C GLY A 27 -27.74 13.95 -15.54
N ASP A 28 -28.04 13.04 -16.46
CA ASP A 28 -28.71 13.32 -17.73
C ASP A 28 -29.68 12.21 -18.13
N ASP A 29 -30.59 12.51 -19.06
CA ASP A 29 -31.61 11.58 -19.57
C ASP A 29 -31.06 10.58 -20.59
N HIS A 30 -29.80 10.75 -21.02
CA HIS A 30 -29.18 9.89 -22.03
C HIS A 30 -28.77 8.54 -21.44
N GLY A 31 -28.50 8.48 -20.13
CA GLY A 31 -28.30 7.24 -19.36
C GLY A 31 -27.01 6.46 -19.67
N ARG A 32 -26.42 6.64 -20.86
CA ARG A 32 -25.20 5.93 -21.28
C ARG A 32 -23.94 6.56 -20.70
N PRO A 33 -22.98 5.77 -20.19
CA PRO A 33 -21.65 6.27 -19.81
C PRO A 33 -20.91 6.83 -21.02
N LEU A 34 -19.98 7.77 -20.76
CA LEU A 34 -19.06 8.28 -21.76
C LEU A 34 -17.65 7.80 -21.42
N ILE A 35 -16.84 7.59 -22.44
CA ILE A 35 -15.42 7.27 -22.31
C ILE A 35 -14.63 8.51 -22.72
N PHE A 36 -13.67 8.91 -21.89
CA PHE A 36 -12.77 10.03 -22.20
C PHE A 36 -11.35 9.71 -21.74
N ARG A 37 -10.35 10.38 -22.31
CA ARG A 37 -8.96 10.26 -21.88
C ARG A 37 -8.49 11.57 -21.30
N TRP A 38 -8.05 11.53 -20.05
CA TRP A 38 -7.54 12.71 -19.36
C TRP A 38 -6.69 12.30 -18.17
N GLY A 39 -5.48 12.84 -18.09
CA GLY A 39 -4.57 12.65 -16.97
C GLY A 39 -4.02 13.99 -16.47
N PRO A 40 -4.01 14.24 -15.15
CA PRO A 40 -3.62 15.54 -14.59
C PRO A 40 -2.19 15.96 -14.93
N TYR A 41 -1.23 15.02 -14.92
CA TYR A 41 0.15 15.31 -15.30
C TYR A 41 0.21 15.89 -16.71
N ARG A 42 -0.38 15.22 -17.69
CA ARG A 42 -0.27 15.62 -19.09
C ARG A 42 -1.17 16.80 -19.43
N ASN A 43 -2.45 16.70 -19.08
CA ASN A 43 -3.49 17.60 -19.58
C ASN A 43 -3.67 18.87 -18.73
N ALA A 44 -3.01 18.97 -17.57
CA ALA A 44 -3.05 20.16 -16.73
C ALA A 44 -1.66 20.70 -16.41
N LEU A 45 -0.79 19.86 -15.86
CA LEU A 45 0.45 20.31 -15.21
C LEU A 45 1.64 20.46 -16.19
N ALA A 46 2.01 19.37 -16.87
CA ALA A 46 3.13 19.38 -17.81
C ALA A 46 2.88 20.31 -19.01
N ASN A 47 1.63 20.42 -19.49
CA ASN A 47 1.28 21.34 -20.57
C ASN A 47 1.09 22.80 -20.10
N ALA A 48 1.28 23.11 -18.82
CA ALA A 48 1.10 24.44 -18.25
C ALA A 48 -0.33 25.05 -18.43
N GLU A 49 -1.36 24.21 -18.37
CA GLU A 49 -2.76 24.62 -18.58
C GLU A 49 -3.41 25.21 -17.32
N LEU A 50 -2.84 24.97 -16.14
CA LEU A 50 -3.25 25.69 -14.92
C LEU A 50 -2.66 27.09 -14.92
N VAL A 51 -3.46 28.07 -14.49
CA VAL A 51 -3.01 29.45 -14.33
C VAL A 51 -2.49 29.63 -12.91
N LEU A 52 -1.24 30.05 -12.79
CA LEU A 52 -0.62 30.45 -11.54
C LEU A 52 -0.63 31.98 -11.43
N LEU A 53 -1.16 32.50 -10.33
CA LEU A 53 -1.20 33.92 -10.00
C LEU A 53 -0.37 34.17 -8.74
N HIS A 54 0.52 35.15 -8.76
CA HIS A 54 1.22 35.66 -7.60
C HIS A 54 0.41 36.79 -6.98
N ILE A 55 0.11 36.70 -5.69
CA ILE A 55 -0.72 37.68 -4.98
C ILE A 55 0.17 38.81 -4.46
N ALA A 56 0.49 39.74 -5.36
CA ALA A 56 1.28 40.93 -5.04
C ALA A 56 0.43 41.97 -4.29
N LYS A 57 1.12 42.94 -3.67
CA LYS A 57 0.47 44.04 -2.91
C LYS A 57 -0.56 44.85 -3.69
N HIS A 58 -0.47 44.87 -5.02
CA HIS A 58 -1.31 45.66 -5.91
C HIS A 58 -2.33 44.81 -6.69
N GLY A 59 -2.43 43.50 -6.38
CA GLY A 59 -3.36 42.57 -7.00
C GLY A 59 -2.67 41.30 -7.52
N PRO A 60 -3.46 40.32 -8.02
CA PRO A 60 -2.94 39.09 -8.59
C PRO A 60 -2.22 39.35 -9.93
N GLU A 61 -0.98 38.91 -10.03
CA GLU A 61 -0.15 38.94 -11.24
C GLU A 61 -0.01 37.54 -11.82
N ARG A 62 -0.23 37.38 -13.14
CA ARG A 62 -0.03 36.06 -13.77
C ARG A 62 1.45 35.71 -13.84
N VAL A 63 1.80 34.53 -13.36
CA VAL A 63 3.14 33.95 -13.50
C VAL A 63 3.21 33.21 -14.83
N ASP A 64 4.29 33.44 -15.59
CA ASP A 64 4.51 32.75 -16.86
C ASP A 64 5.08 31.35 -16.59
N VAL A 65 4.30 30.32 -16.92
CA VAL A 65 4.65 28.92 -16.68
C VAL A 65 4.90 28.25 -18.03
N ALA A 66 6.15 27.85 -18.28
CA ALA A 66 6.50 27.13 -19.49
C ALA A 66 6.05 25.65 -19.41
N PRO A 67 5.56 25.06 -20.51
CA PRO A 67 5.27 23.63 -20.55
C PRO A 67 6.56 22.81 -20.45
N LEU A 68 6.44 21.62 -19.85
CA LEU A 68 7.47 20.60 -19.84
C LEU A 68 7.50 19.84 -21.18
N GLN A 69 8.66 19.30 -21.52
CA GLN A 69 8.78 18.43 -22.69
C GLN A 69 8.17 17.06 -22.36
N VAL A 70 6.95 16.82 -22.84
CA VAL A 70 6.26 15.53 -22.71
C VAL A 70 6.64 14.63 -23.89
N ALA A 71 7.06 13.39 -23.59
CA ALA A 71 7.68 12.50 -24.57
C ALA A 71 6.74 11.94 -25.66
N GLU A 72 5.41 11.92 -25.44
CA GLU A 72 4.49 11.26 -26.37
C GLU A 72 3.25 12.10 -26.75
N PRO A 73 2.93 12.23 -28.04
CA PRO A 73 1.68 12.85 -28.50
C PRO A 73 0.45 12.05 -28.05
N GLU A 74 -0.74 12.62 -28.22
CA GLU A 74 -1.95 11.84 -27.93
C GLU A 74 -2.06 10.78 -29.02
N PRO A 75 -2.35 9.51 -28.65
CA PRO A 75 -2.50 8.48 -29.65
C PRO A 75 -3.75 8.76 -30.48
N ASP A 76 -3.67 8.39 -31.75
CA ASP A 76 -4.77 8.51 -32.70
C ASP A 76 -5.80 7.39 -32.57
N SER A 77 -5.41 6.29 -31.91
CA SER A 77 -6.28 5.19 -31.54
C SER A 77 -5.79 4.49 -30.28
N ILE A 78 -6.70 3.83 -29.57
CA ILE A 78 -6.43 3.10 -28.32
C ILE A 78 -7.14 1.76 -28.38
N LEU A 79 -6.38 0.67 -28.31
CA LEU A 79 -6.94 -0.66 -28.05
C LEU A 79 -7.34 -0.75 -26.58
N VAL A 80 -8.63 -0.92 -26.32
CA VAL A 80 -9.14 -1.05 -24.95
C VAL A 80 -8.82 -2.45 -24.43
N ASN A 81 -8.05 -2.52 -23.36
CA ASN A 81 -7.57 -3.77 -22.76
C ASN A 81 -7.88 -3.89 -21.26
N GLY A 82 -8.62 -2.94 -20.69
CA GLY A 82 -8.96 -2.88 -19.27
C GLY A 82 -7.88 -2.23 -18.38
N TRP A 83 -6.69 -1.96 -18.92
CA TRP A 83 -5.54 -1.38 -18.20
C TRP A 83 -5.04 -0.08 -18.83
N ASN A 84 -5.86 0.56 -19.66
CA ASN A 84 -5.50 1.78 -20.37
C ASN A 84 -5.37 2.95 -19.38
N GLN A 85 -4.13 3.41 -19.15
CA GLN A 85 -3.88 4.54 -18.26
C GLN A 85 -4.62 5.80 -18.71
N PHE A 86 -5.29 6.44 -17.75
CA PHE A 86 -6.02 7.70 -17.93
C PHE A 86 -7.19 7.64 -18.93
N LEU A 87 -7.63 6.46 -19.34
CA LEU A 87 -8.87 6.25 -20.08
C LEU A 87 -9.99 5.92 -19.09
N TRP A 88 -10.98 6.79 -19.00
CA TRP A 88 -12.01 6.75 -17.96
C TRP A 88 -13.38 6.49 -18.55
N GLU A 89 -14.12 5.59 -17.93
CA GLU A 89 -15.57 5.49 -18.08
C GLU A 89 -16.25 6.40 -17.04
N LEU A 90 -17.20 7.23 -17.47
CA LEU A 90 -17.93 8.14 -16.59
C LEU A 90 -19.45 8.07 -16.83
N PRO A 91 -20.18 7.30 -15.99
CA PRO A 91 -21.63 7.25 -16.01
C PRO A 91 -22.28 8.59 -15.59
N PRO A 92 -23.54 8.86 -15.99
CA PRO A 92 -24.28 10.03 -15.51
C PRO A 92 -24.33 10.09 -13.98
N GLY A 93 -24.15 11.29 -13.42
CA GLY A 93 -24.18 11.51 -11.97
C GLY A 93 -22.98 10.97 -11.19
N ARG A 94 -21.96 10.42 -11.87
CA ARG A 94 -20.73 9.90 -11.25
C ARG A 94 -19.57 10.88 -11.37
N GLU A 95 -18.50 10.57 -10.65
CA GLU A 95 -17.25 11.31 -10.66
C GLU A 95 -16.05 10.36 -10.69
N VAL A 96 -14.94 10.88 -11.20
CA VAL A 96 -13.62 10.25 -11.13
C VAL A 96 -12.68 11.17 -10.36
N HIS A 97 -11.86 10.56 -9.51
CA HIS A 97 -10.85 11.25 -8.70
C HIS A 97 -9.46 10.84 -9.18
N MET A 98 -8.59 11.84 -9.30
CA MET A 98 -7.20 11.67 -9.66
C MET A 98 -6.38 12.54 -8.73
N ARG A 99 -5.17 12.10 -8.39
CA ARG A 99 -4.22 12.86 -7.59
C ARG A 99 -2.91 12.95 -8.34
N GLU A 100 -2.31 14.13 -8.38
CA GLU A 100 -1.02 14.33 -9.05
C GLU A 100 -0.13 15.33 -8.31
N LYS A 101 1.18 15.15 -8.42
CA LYS A 101 2.15 16.08 -7.84
C LYS A 101 2.26 17.34 -8.70
N LEU A 102 2.33 18.50 -8.05
CA LEU A 102 2.68 19.75 -8.70
C LEU A 102 4.04 19.60 -9.38
N THR A 103 4.08 19.87 -10.68
CA THR A 103 5.27 19.66 -11.51
C THR A 103 6.30 20.77 -11.31
N ALA A 104 7.56 20.49 -11.68
CA ALA A 104 8.69 21.38 -11.44
C ALA A 104 8.56 22.74 -12.15
N ASN A 105 7.86 22.80 -13.29
CA ASN A 105 7.60 24.07 -13.99
C ASN A 105 6.74 25.04 -13.18
N TYR A 106 5.89 24.55 -12.28
CA TYR A 106 5.16 25.41 -11.33
C TYR A 106 5.97 25.62 -10.05
N GLN A 107 6.39 24.54 -9.40
CA GLN A 107 6.93 24.61 -8.04
C GLN A 107 8.23 25.42 -7.96
N ARG A 108 9.07 25.42 -9.02
CA ARG A 108 10.31 26.21 -9.07
C ARG A 108 10.09 27.72 -9.17
N LEU A 109 8.90 28.16 -9.57
CA LEU A 109 8.58 29.59 -9.72
C LEU A 109 8.12 30.23 -8.41
N LEU A 110 7.81 29.40 -7.41
CA LEU A 110 7.33 29.83 -6.12
C LEU A 110 8.47 30.36 -5.28
N LYS A 111 8.25 31.49 -4.60
CA LYS A 111 9.20 32.05 -3.65
C LYS A 111 8.70 31.91 -2.23
N PRO A 112 9.52 31.41 -1.29
CA PRO A 112 9.14 31.30 0.11
C PRO A 112 8.62 32.63 0.68
N GLY A 113 7.52 32.56 1.44
CA GLY A 113 6.83 33.69 2.05
C GLY A 113 5.86 34.44 1.14
N GLU A 114 5.81 34.14 -0.17
CA GLU A 114 4.86 34.74 -1.10
C GLU A 114 3.59 33.89 -1.23
N SER A 115 2.45 34.55 -1.45
CA SER A 115 1.14 33.90 -1.64
C SER A 115 0.78 33.80 -3.11
N TYR A 116 0.15 32.69 -3.48
CA TYR A 116 -0.21 32.33 -4.84
C TYR A 116 -1.63 31.77 -4.92
N GLU A 117 -2.23 31.90 -6.09
CA GLU A 117 -3.48 31.26 -6.47
C GLU A 117 -3.24 30.38 -7.71
N LEU A 118 -3.72 29.14 -7.68
CA LEU A 118 -3.69 28.21 -8.80
C LEU A 118 -5.12 27.86 -9.21
N LEU A 119 -5.42 28.00 -10.50
CA LEU A 119 -6.77 27.73 -11.01
C LEU A 119 -6.75 27.03 -12.36
N TRP A 120 -7.71 26.13 -12.57
CA TRP A 120 -8.00 25.58 -13.89
C TRP A 120 -8.94 26.54 -14.63
N PRO A 121 -8.53 27.12 -15.76
CA PRO A 121 -9.33 28.13 -16.48
C PRO A 121 -10.53 27.53 -17.22
N GLY A 122 -10.61 26.21 -17.32
CA GLY A 122 -11.53 25.51 -18.19
C GLY A 122 -10.87 25.13 -19.52
N ALA A 123 -11.21 23.96 -20.05
CA ALA A 123 -10.75 23.54 -21.37
C ALA A 123 -11.74 22.58 -22.03
N GLU A 124 -11.65 22.50 -23.35
CA GLU A 124 -12.26 21.43 -24.11
C GLU A 124 -11.39 20.16 -23.98
N ILE A 125 -12.03 19.03 -23.66
CA ILE A 125 -11.42 17.70 -23.66
C ILE A 125 -12.12 16.80 -24.66
N ARG A 126 -11.44 15.74 -25.05
CA ARG A 126 -11.90 14.80 -26.07
C ARG A 126 -12.71 13.67 -25.46
N MET A 127 -13.92 13.49 -25.98
CA MET A 127 -14.64 12.22 -25.81
C MET A 127 -14.02 11.17 -26.72
N TRP A 128 -13.92 9.96 -26.21
CA TRP A 128 -13.40 8.80 -26.93
C TRP A 128 -14.49 7.86 -27.37
N ASP A 129 -15.57 7.66 -26.60
CA ASP A 129 -16.78 6.99 -27.10
C ASP A 129 -17.96 7.12 -26.13
N TRP A 130 -19.12 6.60 -26.55
CA TRP A 130 -20.22 6.26 -25.66
C TRP A 130 -20.16 4.78 -25.28
N GLY A 131 -20.65 4.44 -24.09
CA GLY A 131 -20.71 3.06 -23.60
C GLY A 131 -19.71 2.78 -22.48
N SER A 132 -19.72 1.54 -22.00
CA SER A 132 -18.87 1.12 -20.89
C SER A 132 -17.50 0.63 -21.37
N MET A 133 -16.49 0.64 -20.50
CA MET A 133 -15.18 0.07 -20.78
C MET A 133 -15.30 -1.41 -21.13
N GLN A 134 -16.17 -2.13 -20.41
CA GLN A 134 -16.45 -3.55 -20.63
C GLN A 134 -16.95 -3.84 -22.05
N GLU A 135 -17.86 -3.01 -22.57
CA GLU A 135 -18.35 -3.12 -23.96
C GLU A 135 -17.25 -2.92 -25.00
N HIS A 136 -16.17 -2.24 -24.63
CA HIS A 136 -15.08 -1.87 -25.53
C HIS A 136 -13.84 -2.75 -25.39
N ILE A 137 -13.76 -3.66 -24.42
CA ILE A 137 -12.61 -4.58 -24.30
C ILE A 137 -12.36 -5.32 -25.63
N GLY A 138 -11.10 -5.27 -26.09
CA GLY A 138 -10.65 -5.84 -27.35
C GLY A 138 -10.97 -5.00 -28.60
N LYS A 139 -11.62 -3.83 -28.44
CA LYS A 139 -11.93 -2.90 -29.53
C LYS A 139 -10.97 -1.72 -29.55
N GLU A 140 -10.75 -1.19 -30.74
CA GLU A 140 -9.96 0.02 -30.96
C GLU A 140 -10.88 1.25 -30.97
N LEU A 141 -10.67 2.16 -30.02
CA LEU A 141 -11.28 3.48 -30.01
C LEU A 141 -10.42 4.44 -30.81
N LYS A 142 -11.01 5.22 -31.71
CA LYS A 142 -10.27 6.21 -32.51
C LYS A 142 -10.40 7.60 -31.90
N SER A 143 -9.41 8.46 -32.09
CA SER A 143 -9.51 9.89 -31.76
C SER A 143 -10.49 10.58 -32.72
N ASN A 144 -11.09 11.70 -32.31
CA ASN A 144 -12.03 12.49 -33.14
C ASN A 144 -11.50 12.84 -34.54
N ASN A 145 -10.18 12.90 -34.72
CA ASN A 145 -9.55 13.19 -36.02
C ASN A 145 -9.64 12.00 -37.00
N ASN A 146 -9.85 10.79 -36.50
CA ASN A 146 -9.79 9.54 -37.27
C ASN A 146 -11.09 8.72 -37.20
N ARG A 147 -12.19 9.29 -36.69
CA ARG A 147 -13.52 8.66 -36.71
C ARG A 147 -14.31 9.10 -37.93
N GLU A 148 -15.18 8.21 -38.43
CA GLU A 148 -16.16 8.55 -39.47
C GLU A 148 -17.26 9.48 -38.92
N GLU A 149 -17.70 9.24 -37.67
CA GLU A 149 -18.67 10.06 -36.96
C GLU A 149 -17.98 10.90 -35.87
N ARG A 150 -18.14 12.23 -35.94
CA ARG A 150 -17.57 13.14 -34.94
C ARG A 150 -18.37 13.08 -33.64
N LEU A 151 -17.65 12.86 -32.54
CA LEU A 151 -18.22 12.94 -31.21
C LEU A 151 -18.30 14.40 -30.73
N PRO A 152 -19.29 14.75 -29.89
CA PRO A 152 -19.36 16.07 -29.29
C PRO A 152 -18.11 16.39 -28.44
N PRO A 153 -17.67 17.65 -28.42
CA PRO A 153 -16.63 18.09 -27.49
C PRO A 153 -17.15 18.04 -26.05
N LEU A 154 -16.26 17.73 -25.11
CA LEU A 154 -16.57 17.80 -23.69
C LEU A 154 -15.95 19.07 -23.12
N ILE A 155 -16.75 19.89 -22.44
CA ILE A 155 -16.22 21.08 -21.79
C ILE A 155 -15.97 20.77 -20.31
N LEU A 156 -14.71 20.82 -19.89
CA LEU A 156 -14.37 20.90 -18.47
C LEU A 156 -14.43 22.36 -18.04
N PRO A 157 -15.43 22.78 -17.24
CA PRO A 157 -15.53 24.15 -16.79
C PRO A 157 -14.37 24.51 -15.85
N ALA A 158 -14.13 25.82 -15.71
CA ALA A 158 -13.23 26.37 -14.70
C ALA A 158 -13.57 25.83 -13.29
N CYS A 159 -12.56 25.72 -12.44
CA CYS A 159 -12.74 25.24 -11.06
C CYS A 159 -12.50 26.35 -10.03
N ASP A 160 -12.77 26.01 -8.76
CA ASP A 160 -12.44 26.86 -7.62
C ASP A 160 -10.91 27.11 -7.54
N ILE A 161 -10.56 28.28 -7.02
CA ILE A 161 -9.17 28.71 -6.85
C ILE A 161 -8.53 27.98 -5.66
N ILE A 162 -7.30 27.52 -5.86
CA ILE A 162 -6.44 26.99 -4.79
C ILE A 162 -5.50 28.12 -4.36
N ALA A 163 -5.77 28.72 -3.21
CA ALA A 163 -4.88 29.72 -2.61
C ALA A 163 -3.91 29.05 -1.63
N PHE A 164 -2.62 29.39 -1.71
CA PHE A 164 -1.57 28.88 -0.82
C PHE A 164 -0.43 29.89 -0.65
N THR A 165 0.35 29.74 0.42
CA THR A 165 1.61 30.48 0.64
C THR A 165 2.77 29.52 0.47
N ALA A 166 3.76 29.90 -0.33
CA ALA A 166 4.95 29.08 -0.50
C ALA A 166 5.80 29.15 0.77
N ARG A 167 6.29 28.01 1.26
CA ARG A 167 7.20 27.93 2.41
C ARG A 167 8.46 27.17 2.04
N GLU A 168 9.54 27.56 2.68
CA GLU A 168 10.77 26.76 2.74
C GLU A 168 10.74 25.96 4.02
N GLU A 169 11.23 24.72 3.96
CA GLU A 169 11.37 23.89 5.14
C GLU A 169 12.57 24.37 5.97
N GLU A 170 12.47 24.33 7.30
CA GLU A 170 13.47 24.93 8.20
C GLU A 170 14.88 24.37 8.01
N GLU A 171 14.99 23.06 7.84
CA GLU A 171 16.27 22.37 7.59
C GLU A 171 16.26 21.77 6.19
N PRO A 172 17.09 22.24 5.24
CA PRO A 172 17.14 21.66 3.90
C PRO A 172 17.78 20.26 3.92
N TRP A 173 17.29 19.35 3.07
CA TRP A 173 17.89 18.02 2.96
C TRP A 173 19.34 18.11 2.42
N PRO A 174 20.37 17.67 3.17
CA PRO A 174 21.76 17.93 2.82
C PRO A 174 22.22 17.32 1.47
N GLU A 175 21.61 16.22 1.06
CA GLU A 175 21.98 15.49 -0.17
C GLU A 175 21.10 15.85 -1.37
N ARG A 176 20.33 16.95 -1.28
CA ARG A 176 19.42 17.35 -2.35
C ARG A 176 20.18 17.59 -3.66
N PRO A 177 19.92 16.78 -4.71
CA PRO A 177 20.64 16.90 -5.97
C PRO A 177 20.22 18.16 -6.74
N LYS A 178 21.12 18.69 -7.57
CA LYS A 178 20.77 19.71 -8.57
C LYS A 178 19.94 19.06 -9.68
N ALA A 179 18.63 19.11 -9.54
CA ALA A 179 17.71 18.57 -10.54
C ALA A 179 17.64 19.48 -11.78
N THR A 180 17.83 18.90 -12.97
CA THR A 180 17.71 19.61 -14.25
C THR A 180 16.41 19.27 -14.97
N THR A 181 15.88 18.06 -14.75
CA THR A 181 14.60 17.58 -15.30
C THR A 181 13.49 17.59 -14.25
N ASP A 182 12.22 17.49 -14.68
CA ASP A 182 11.08 17.30 -13.78
C ASP A 182 11.19 15.98 -12.99
N ALA A 183 11.53 14.88 -13.65
CA ALA A 183 11.70 13.58 -12.99
C ALA A 183 12.74 13.62 -11.87
N GLU A 184 13.89 14.27 -12.09
CA GLU A 184 14.91 14.47 -11.06
C GLU A 184 14.40 15.34 -9.91
N PHE A 185 13.63 16.39 -10.22
CA PHE A 185 13.06 17.29 -9.23
C PHE A 185 12.03 16.58 -8.36
N GLN A 186 11.11 15.84 -8.97
CA GLN A 186 10.13 15.02 -8.26
C GLN A 186 10.80 13.96 -7.40
N ARG A 187 11.87 13.31 -7.89
CA ARG A 187 12.65 12.36 -7.10
C ARG A 187 13.34 13.02 -5.91
N ALA A 188 13.87 14.23 -6.08
CA ALA A 188 14.48 15.00 -4.99
C ALA A 188 13.45 15.34 -3.91
N ASN A 189 12.25 15.79 -4.29
CA ASN A 189 11.16 16.06 -3.36
C ASN A 189 10.75 14.83 -2.55
N MET A 190 10.59 13.68 -3.22
CA MET A 190 10.26 12.41 -2.55
C MET A 190 11.33 12.00 -1.53
N LYS A 191 12.61 12.06 -1.93
CA LYS A 191 13.71 11.71 -1.03
C LYS A 191 13.84 12.64 0.17
N GLU A 192 13.56 13.92 -0.02
CA GLU A 192 13.51 14.87 1.10
C GLU A 192 12.35 14.56 2.06
N GLN A 193 11.17 14.20 1.53
CA GLN A 193 10.05 13.74 2.36
C GLN A 193 10.40 12.48 3.16
N GLU A 194 11.02 11.49 2.52
CA GLU A 194 11.51 10.27 3.16
C GLU A 194 12.53 10.59 4.27
N TRP A 195 13.50 11.48 3.98
CA TRP A 195 14.50 11.92 4.95
C TRP A 195 13.86 12.61 6.17
N ARG A 196 12.86 13.47 5.96
CA ARG A 196 12.12 14.11 7.06
C ARG A 196 11.33 13.12 7.88
N LEU A 197 10.61 12.19 7.23
CA LEU A 197 9.87 11.13 7.91
C LEU A 197 10.80 10.25 8.75
N GLU A 198 11.99 9.96 8.24
CA GLU A 198 13.02 9.22 8.98
C GLU A 198 13.55 10.03 10.17
N ALA A 199 13.78 11.34 10.02
CA ALA A 199 14.17 12.22 11.13
C ALA A 199 13.07 12.30 12.21
N GLU A 200 11.81 12.42 11.82
CA GLU A 200 10.66 12.41 12.72
C GLU A 200 10.54 11.05 13.44
N ARG A 201 10.72 9.92 12.73
CA ARG A 201 10.77 8.59 13.36
C ARG A 201 11.90 8.44 14.36
N ARG A 202 13.06 9.08 14.15
CA ARG A 202 14.16 9.06 15.13
C ARG A 202 13.83 9.86 16.38
N MET A 203 13.17 11.01 16.23
CA MET A 203 12.77 11.86 17.36
C MET A 203 11.56 11.29 18.12
N HIS A 204 10.64 10.67 17.38
CA HIS A 204 9.40 10.11 17.87
C HIS A 204 9.27 8.66 17.37
N PRO A 205 10.08 7.74 17.91
CA PRO A 205 10.03 6.35 17.49
C PRO A 205 8.61 5.82 17.72
N PRO A 206 7.94 5.28 16.69
CA PRO A 206 6.61 4.74 16.84
C PRO A 206 6.66 3.67 17.92
N GLN A 207 5.86 3.84 18.98
CA GLN A 207 5.80 2.86 20.05
C GLN A 207 5.35 1.53 19.46
N SER A 208 6.21 0.52 19.57
CA SER A 208 5.84 -0.83 19.15
C SER A 208 4.74 -1.32 20.08
N PRO A 209 3.56 -1.71 19.57
CA PRO A 209 2.50 -2.24 20.40
C PRO A 209 3.00 -3.38 21.29
N PRO A 210 2.48 -3.53 22.52
CA PRO A 210 2.93 -4.59 23.41
C PRO A 210 2.70 -5.96 22.75
N PRO A 211 3.62 -6.93 22.93
CA PRO A 211 3.40 -8.29 22.46
C PRO A 211 2.14 -8.91 23.07
N ARG A 212 1.64 -9.99 22.48
CA ARG A 212 0.53 -10.76 23.03
C ARG A 212 1.02 -11.62 24.18
N GLU A 213 0.25 -11.58 25.26
CA GLU A 213 0.57 -12.26 26.50
C GLU A 213 -0.29 -13.53 26.68
N PRO A 214 0.22 -14.55 27.39
CA PRO A 214 -0.57 -15.74 27.73
C PRO A 214 -1.88 -15.45 28.46
N SER A 215 -1.99 -14.32 29.17
CA SER A 215 -3.20 -13.89 29.89
C SER A 215 -4.33 -13.44 28.97
N GLU A 216 -4.06 -13.19 27.68
CA GLU A 216 -5.09 -12.81 26.69
C GLU A 216 -5.84 -14.01 26.11
N ARG A 217 -5.47 -15.24 26.51
CA ARG A 217 -6.12 -16.45 26.03
C ARG A 217 -7.56 -16.52 26.53
N GLU A 218 -8.46 -16.91 25.64
CA GLU A 218 -9.84 -17.17 25.99
C GLU A 218 -9.99 -18.49 26.75
N PRO A 219 -10.85 -18.55 27.78
CA PRO A 219 -11.15 -19.81 28.47
C PRO A 219 -11.67 -20.88 27.49
N GLY A 220 -11.08 -22.07 27.56
CA GLY A 220 -11.44 -23.19 26.69
C GLY A 220 -10.79 -23.17 25.30
N ALA A 221 -10.01 -22.14 24.96
CA ALA A 221 -9.22 -22.13 23.75
C ALA A 221 -8.02 -23.09 23.84
N PRO A 222 -7.65 -23.74 22.72
CA PRO A 222 -6.40 -24.47 22.57
C PRO A 222 -5.17 -23.63 22.95
N ILE A 223 -4.23 -24.22 23.68
CA ILE A 223 -3.00 -23.55 24.11
C ILE A 223 -1.90 -23.77 23.09
N PHE A 224 -1.39 -22.67 22.55
CA PHE A 224 -0.21 -22.64 21.69
C PHE A 224 0.92 -21.81 22.31
N SER A 225 2.15 -22.18 21.98
CA SER A 225 3.36 -21.40 22.24
C SER A 225 4.21 -21.29 20.99
N MET A 226 4.96 -20.19 20.85
CA MET A 226 5.78 -19.93 19.68
C MET A 226 7.24 -19.78 20.05
N LYS A 227 8.12 -20.25 19.16
CA LYS A 227 9.56 -19.99 19.19
C LYS A 227 10.05 -19.61 17.81
N ILE A 228 11.09 -18.79 17.78
CA ILE A 228 11.79 -18.44 16.54
C ILE A 228 13.27 -18.71 16.66
N GLU A 229 13.87 -19.06 15.52
CA GLU A 229 15.28 -19.40 15.38
C GLU A 229 15.83 -18.79 14.08
N CYS A 230 16.99 -18.14 14.17
CA CYS A 230 17.78 -17.72 13.01
C CYS A 230 19.29 -17.76 13.36
N PRO A 231 20.18 -17.74 12.35
CA PRO A 231 21.61 -17.55 12.59
C PRO A 231 21.90 -16.25 13.33
N SER A 232 22.91 -16.27 14.20
CA SER A 232 23.34 -15.10 15.01
C SER A 232 24.27 -14.14 14.27
N GLU A 233 24.74 -14.50 13.07
CA GLU A 233 25.64 -13.69 12.24
C GLU A 233 25.17 -13.68 10.80
N TRP A 234 25.02 -12.49 10.20
CA TRP A 234 24.45 -12.30 8.87
C TRP A 234 25.47 -11.57 7.97
N ALA A 235 26.01 -12.27 6.98
CA ALA A 235 26.84 -11.66 5.93
C ALA A 235 25.96 -11.08 4.82
N SER A 236 26.45 -10.08 4.07
CA SER A 236 25.67 -9.43 3.00
C SER A 236 25.17 -10.37 1.90
N ASP A 237 25.92 -11.42 1.59
CA ASP A 237 25.60 -12.39 0.55
C ASP A 237 24.87 -13.65 1.07
N SER A 238 24.60 -13.70 2.38
CA SER A 238 23.92 -14.83 2.99
C SER A 238 22.43 -14.91 2.61
N THR A 239 21.92 -16.13 2.58
CA THR A 239 20.48 -16.40 2.49
C THR A 239 20.01 -16.85 3.86
N ILE A 240 19.13 -16.06 4.48
CA ILE A 240 18.68 -16.28 5.85
C ILE A 240 17.17 -16.50 5.88
N ASP A 241 16.79 -17.62 6.51
CA ASP A 241 15.43 -17.96 6.84
C ASP A 241 15.21 -17.85 8.35
N LEU A 242 14.20 -17.07 8.74
CA LEU A 242 13.66 -17.08 10.09
C LEU A 242 12.75 -18.29 10.24
N THR A 243 13.14 -19.25 11.07
CA THR A 243 12.29 -20.42 11.36
C THR A 243 11.32 -20.07 12.48
N ILE A 244 10.02 -20.26 12.23
CA ILE A 244 8.95 -20.08 13.20
C ILE A 244 8.45 -21.47 13.58
N ARG A 245 8.46 -21.78 14.87
CA ARG A 245 7.98 -23.04 15.43
C ARG A 245 6.82 -22.77 16.37
N VAL A 246 5.74 -23.50 16.20
CA VAL A 246 4.52 -23.36 17.01
C VAL A 246 4.20 -24.73 17.61
N THR A 247 4.07 -24.78 18.93
CA THR A 247 3.81 -26.00 19.71
C THR A 247 2.42 -25.94 20.30
N TYR A 248 1.64 -27.01 20.12
CA TYR A 248 0.32 -27.17 20.70
C TYR A 248 0.40 -27.95 22.02
N ALA A 249 -0.19 -27.45 23.10
CA ALA A 249 -0.09 -28.05 24.43
C ALA A 249 -1.38 -28.74 24.92
N GLY A 250 -2.48 -28.65 24.18
CA GLY A 250 -3.80 -29.08 24.64
C GLY A 250 -4.68 -27.94 25.14
N VAL A 251 -5.74 -28.29 25.88
CA VAL A 251 -6.62 -27.36 26.59
C VAL A 251 -6.29 -27.38 28.08
N PRO A 252 -6.34 -26.24 28.81
CA PRO A 252 -6.05 -26.24 30.23
C PRO A 252 -6.98 -27.19 30.99
N ASN A 253 -6.42 -28.00 31.89
CA ASN A 253 -7.15 -28.94 32.75
C ASN A 253 -7.92 -30.05 32.01
N GLU A 254 -7.62 -30.31 30.74
CA GLU A 254 -8.16 -31.47 30.03
C GLU A 254 -7.19 -32.67 30.18
N PRO A 255 -7.61 -33.79 30.80
CA PRO A 255 -6.72 -34.92 31.06
C PRO A 255 -6.32 -35.70 29.79
N ASN A 256 -7.16 -35.64 28.75
CA ASN A 256 -6.93 -36.32 27.47
C ASN A 256 -7.11 -35.31 26.33
N PRO A 257 -6.16 -34.38 26.13
CA PRO A 257 -6.27 -33.36 25.11
C PRO A 257 -6.35 -33.99 23.72
N LYS A 258 -7.21 -33.44 22.86
CA LYS A 258 -7.46 -33.96 21.52
C LYS A 258 -6.51 -33.35 20.49
N PRO A 259 -6.27 -34.03 19.35
CA PRO A 259 -5.67 -33.39 18.19
C PRO A 259 -6.51 -32.20 17.74
N ILE A 260 -5.83 -31.23 17.14
CA ILE A 260 -6.43 -30.02 16.60
C ILE A 260 -6.03 -29.87 15.13
N THR A 261 -6.92 -29.33 14.31
CA THR A 261 -6.60 -28.81 12.98
C THR A 261 -6.85 -27.31 12.96
N PHE A 262 -5.90 -26.53 12.46
CA PHE A 262 -5.98 -25.06 12.50
C PHE A 262 -5.43 -24.43 11.23
N HIS A 263 -5.89 -23.21 10.96
CA HIS A 263 -5.41 -22.40 9.85
C HIS A 263 -4.07 -21.74 10.21
N THR A 264 -3.08 -21.83 9.32
CA THR A 264 -1.70 -21.42 9.62
C THR A 264 -1.40 -19.97 9.24
N GLU A 265 -2.27 -19.29 8.50
CA GLU A 265 -1.96 -18.00 7.86
C GLU A 265 -1.55 -16.91 8.85
N ALA A 266 -2.29 -16.76 9.96
CA ALA A 266 -1.98 -15.78 10.99
C ALA A 266 -0.58 -15.95 11.62
N LEU A 267 -0.01 -17.16 11.54
CA LEU A 267 1.33 -17.48 12.06
C LEU A 267 2.43 -17.20 11.04
N ILE A 268 2.08 -17.02 9.76
CA ILE A 268 3.00 -16.82 8.64
C ILE A 268 3.09 -15.34 8.27
N THR A 269 1.94 -14.68 8.07
CA THR A 269 1.83 -13.31 7.57
C THR A 269 1.67 -12.30 8.69
N GLY A 270 0.63 -12.46 9.52
CA GLY A 270 0.43 -11.69 10.76
C GLY A 270 0.69 -10.19 10.58
N ASP A 271 -0.16 -9.47 9.86
CA ASP A 271 0.08 -8.05 9.55
C ASP A 271 -0.62 -7.08 10.54
N GLY A 272 -1.19 -7.61 11.62
CA GLY A 272 -1.82 -6.81 12.68
C GLY A 272 -0.82 -5.96 13.47
N PRO A 273 -1.25 -4.86 14.11
CA PRO A 273 -0.36 -3.98 14.88
C PRO A 273 0.39 -4.73 16.00
N ARG A 274 -0.23 -5.76 16.57
CA ARG A 274 0.32 -6.64 17.62
C ARG A 274 0.67 -8.05 17.13
N ASP A 275 0.68 -8.28 15.83
CA ASP A 275 0.85 -9.60 15.23
C ASP A 275 2.08 -9.62 14.30
N GLY A 276 2.66 -10.81 14.09
CA GLY A 276 3.74 -11.03 13.12
C GLY A 276 5.14 -10.60 13.56
N ILE A 277 6.05 -10.64 12.59
CA ILE A 277 7.50 -10.48 12.79
C ILE A 277 7.84 -8.99 12.97
N ARG A 278 8.69 -8.68 13.95
CA ARG A 278 9.23 -7.33 14.17
C ARG A 278 10.74 -7.35 14.22
N LEU A 279 11.35 -6.46 13.46
CA LEU A 279 12.79 -6.21 13.45
C LEU A 279 13.10 -4.99 14.32
N TYR A 280 14.10 -5.12 15.18
CA TYR A 280 14.66 -4.00 15.93
C TYR A 280 16.15 -3.89 15.65
N ARG A 281 16.64 -2.65 15.61
CA ARG A 281 18.06 -2.31 15.52
C ARG A 281 18.52 -1.74 16.85
N HIS A 282 19.74 -2.06 17.25
CA HIS A 282 20.33 -1.49 18.45
C HIS A 282 21.14 -0.24 18.08
N ARG A 283 20.72 0.93 18.58
CA ARG A 283 21.42 2.21 18.41
C ARG A 283 21.48 2.96 19.73
N ASP A 284 22.64 3.53 20.03
CA ASP A 284 22.86 4.39 21.20
C ASP A 284 22.39 3.78 22.54
N GLY A 285 22.51 2.45 22.68
CA GLY A 285 22.11 1.71 23.89
C GLY A 285 20.62 1.37 23.98
N LEU A 286 19.84 1.65 22.94
CA LEU A 286 18.40 1.39 22.88
C LEU A 286 18.04 0.49 21.68
N TRP A 287 16.95 -0.25 21.84
CA TRP A 287 16.34 -1.03 20.76
C TRP A 287 15.25 -0.20 20.08
N GLU A 288 15.46 0.15 18.82
CA GLU A 288 14.52 0.89 18.00
C GLU A 288 13.88 -0.02 16.95
N ARG A 289 12.59 0.21 16.67
CA ARG A 289 11.86 -0.52 15.63
C ARG A 289 12.46 -0.18 14.26
N SER A 290 12.73 -1.20 13.45
CA SER A 290 13.47 -1.06 12.18
C SER A 290 12.81 -1.78 11.00
N ASP A 291 11.63 -2.39 11.18
CA ASP A 291 10.85 -2.94 10.08
C ASP A 291 10.21 -1.84 9.21
N PRO A 292 9.98 -2.11 7.90
CA PRO A 292 9.31 -1.17 7.00
C PRO A 292 7.94 -0.76 7.54
N ALA A 293 7.54 0.50 7.30
CA ALA A 293 6.25 1.03 7.75
C ALA A 293 5.04 0.25 7.19
N ASP A 294 5.22 -0.38 6.03
CA ASP A 294 4.19 -1.14 5.31
C ASP A 294 4.22 -2.65 5.65
N GLY A 295 4.97 -3.06 6.68
CA GLY A 295 5.12 -4.46 7.07
C GLY A 295 5.95 -5.29 6.08
N PHE A 296 5.98 -6.61 6.30
CA PHE A 296 6.76 -7.57 5.49
C PHE A 296 5.97 -8.16 4.32
N GLY A 297 4.82 -7.60 3.93
CA GLY A 297 3.97 -8.24 2.93
C GLY A 297 2.87 -7.40 2.30
N THR A 298 2.75 -7.59 0.99
CA THR A 298 1.68 -7.20 0.06
C THR A 298 1.63 -5.72 -0.33
N GLY A 299 2.14 -5.42 -1.54
CA GLY A 299 1.75 -4.19 -2.23
C GLY A 299 0.24 -4.15 -2.46
N PHE A 300 -0.29 -2.97 -2.77
CA PHE A 300 -1.72 -2.76 -3.02
C PHE A 300 -2.24 -3.72 -4.11
N GLY A 301 -3.05 -4.70 -3.71
CA GLY A 301 -3.80 -5.57 -4.62
C GLY A 301 -5.29 -5.26 -4.52
N ILE A 302 -5.96 -5.14 -5.67
CA ILE A 302 -7.43 -5.10 -5.73
C ILE A 302 -7.88 -6.53 -6.02
N PHE A 303 -8.62 -7.11 -5.07
CA PHE A 303 -9.08 -8.50 -5.14
C PHE A 303 -10.61 -8.52 -5.04
N ASP A 304 -11.29 -8.59 -6.19
CA ASP A 304 -12.76 -8.51 -6.28
C ASP A 304 -13.45 -9.86 -6.52
N ASP A 305 -12.66 -10.93 -6.66
CA ASP A 305 -13.19 -12.27 -6.88
C ASP A 305 -13.88 -12.83 -5.61
N PRO A 306 -14.89 -13.71 -5.76
CA PRO A 306 -15.59 -14.29 -4.61
C PRO A 306 -14.67 -15.21 -3.77
N PRO A 307 -15.00 -15.41 -2.47
CA PRO A 307 -14.27 -16.34 -1.62
C PRO A 307 -14.19 -17.77 -2.19
N ILE A 308 -13.04 -18.40 -2.03
CA ILE A 308 -12.72 -19.71 -2.60
C ILE A 308 -13.03 -20.78 -1.56
N PRO A 309 -13.88 -21.78 -1.87
CA PRO A 309 -14.09 -22.92 -0.99
C PRO A 309 -12.85 -23.82 -0.98
N VAL A 310 -12.46 -24.26 0.22
CA VAL A 310 -11.31 -25.11 0.47
C VAL A 310 -11.72 -26.29 1.34
N LYS A 311 -11.35 -27.50 0.92
CA LYS A 311 -11.49 -28.71 1.73
C LYS A 311 -10.29 -28.87 2.65
N VAL A 312 -10.50 -28.65 3.95
CA VAL A 312 -9.46 -28.58 4.97
C VAL A 312 -8.57 -29.84 5.00
N GLY A 313 -9.18 -31.02 4.91
CA GLY A 313 -8.49 -32.30 5.03
C GLY A 313 -8.19 -33.02 3.71
N ASP A 314 -8.56 -32.47 2.56
CA ASP A 314 -8.38 -33.14 1.26
C ASP A 314 -7.00 -32.82 0.69
N GLU A 315 -6.10 -33.80 0.65
CA GLU A 315 -4.75 -33.64 0.10
C GLU A 315 -4.74 -33.26 -1.40
N ASN A 316 -5.85 -33.47 -2.12
CA ASN A 316 -5.98 -33.06 -3.51
C ASN A 316 -6.43 -31.60 -3.67
N ASP A 317 -6.89 -30.96 -2.59
CA ASP A 317 -7.17 -29.53 -2.59
C ASP A 317 -5.85 -28.78 -2.44
N LYS A 318 -5.50 -27.99 -3.46
CA LYS A 318 -4.25 -27.23 -3.52
C LYS A 318 -4.07 -26.22 -2.39
N ASN A 319 -5.15 -25.84 -1.68
CA ASN A 319 -5.09 -24.90 -0.57
C ASN A 319 -5.22 -25.59 0.80
N SER A 320 -5.28 -26.93 0.84
CA SER A 320 -5.30 -27.72 2.07
C SER A 320 -4.00 -27.57 2.87
N ASP A 321 -2.89 -27.22 2.22
CA ASP A 321 -1.59 -26.96 2.84
C ASP A 321 -1.58 -25.74 3.78
N ARG A 322 -2.60 -24.88 3.70
CA ARG A 322 -2.82 -23.76 4.64
C ARG A 322 -3.30 -24.23 6.02
N PHE A 323 -3.71 -25.49 6.15
CA PHE A 323 -4.20 -26.08 7.39
C PHE A 323 -3.28 -27.19 7.87
N GLU A 324 -3.07 -27.24 9.17
CA GLU A 324 -2.20 -28.22 9.80
C GLU A 324 -2.88 -28.92 10.98
N SER A 325 -2.50 -30.17 11.24
CA SER A 325 -2.92 -30.89 12.44
C SER A 325 -1.78 -31.12 13.42
N LEU A 326 -2.07 -30.99 14.72
CA LEU A 326 -1.12 -31.32 15.78
C LEU A 326 -1.78 -32.16 16.87
N GLN A 327 -1.06 -33.17 17.34
CA GLN A 327 -1.31 -33.78 18.64
C GLN A 327 -0.80 -32.87 19.76
N PRO A 328 -1.35 -32.99 20.99
CA PRO A 328 -0.79 -32.30 22.15
C PRO A 328 0.68 -32.68 22.36
N GLY A 329 1.54 -31.67 22.43
CA GLY A 329 3.00 -31.79 22.52
C GLY A 329 3.72 -31.71 21.17
N GLU A 330 3.01 -31.85 20.04
CA GLU A 330 3.62 -31.71 18.72
C GLU A 330 3.84 -30.25 18.34
N SER A 331 4.71 -30.05 17.36
CA SER A 331 5.04 -28.73 16.84
C SER A 331 5.00 -28.71 15.32
N TRP A 332 4.43 -27.65 14.78
CA TRP A 332 4.53 -27.28 13.38
C TRP A 332 5.63 -26.22 13.21
N SER A 333 6.23 -26.14 12.02
CA SER A 333 7.24 -25.11 11.73
C SER A 333 7.14 -24.62 10.29
N THR A 334 7.48 -23.36 10.10
CA THR A 334 7.55 -22.69 8.80
C THR A 334 8.80 -21.80 8.75
N GLN A 335 9.15 -21.32 7.55
CA GLN A 335 10.30 -20.46 7.31
C GLN A 335 9.87 -19.19 6.60
N ARG A 336 10.36 -18.05 7.07
CA ARG A 336 10.22 -16.75 6.41
C ARG A 336 11.59 -16.28 5.92
N ARG A 337 11.72 -16.10 4.61
CA ARG A 337 12.92 -15.49 4.02
C ARG A 337 13.04 -14.05 4.53
N VAL A 338 14.15 -13.75 5.19
CA VAL A 338 14.47 -12.41 5.75
C VAL A 338 15.71 -11.81 5.09
N GLN A 339 16.48 -12.61 4.36
CA GLN A 339 17.55 -12.15 3.48
C GLN A 339 17.77 -13.14 2.33
N GLN A 340 17.96 -12.65 1.10
CA GLN A 340 18.24 -13.46 -0.09
C GLN A 340 19.47 -12.93 -0.82
N GLY A 341 20.64 -13.27 -0.30
CA GLY A 341 21.92 -12.79 -0.81
C GLY A 341 21.91 -11.28 -1.01
N THR A 342 22.47 -10.84 -2.13
CA THR A 342 22.51 -9.42 -2.50
C THR A 342 21.23 -8.91 -3.18
N SER A 343 20.24 -9.78 -3.41
CA SER A 343 19.04 -9.42 -4.17
C SER A 343 17.96 -8.73 -3.34
N TRP A 344 17.83 -9.10 -2.06
CA TRP A 344 16.81 -8.57 -1.16
C TRP A 344 17.17 -8.82 0.30
N THR A 345 16.89 -7.85 1.18
CA THR A 345 17.04 -8.00 2.64
C THR A 345 15.96 -7.23 3.40
N SER A 346 15.62 -7.74 4.58
CA SER A 346 14.80 -7.07 5.59
C SER A 346 15.53 -5.94 6.32
N LEU A 347 16.86 -5.90 6.24
CA LEU A 347 17.68 -4.91 6.95
C LEU A 347 17.60 -3.53 6.29
N PRO A 348 17.73 -2.44 7.06
CA PRO A 348 17.83 -1.09 6.52
C PRO A 348 18.97 -0.94 5.52
N ASN A 349 18.78 -0.09 4.50
CA ASN A 349 19.80 0.18 3.48
C ASN A 349 21.10 0.80 4.04
N ASP A 350 21.06 1.38 5.24
CA ASP A 350 22.19 2.02 5.92
C ASP A 350 22.81 1.12 7.01
N VAL A 351 22.58 -0.19 6.97
CA VAL A 351 23.19 -1.15 7.90
C VAL A 351 24.72 -1.18 7.73
N LYS A 352 25.43 -1.28 8.86
CA LYS A 352 26.89 -1.35 8.90
C LYS A 352 27.37 -2.62 9.58
N ALA A 353 28.53 -3.11 9.17
CA ALA A 353 29.17 -4.24 9.82
C ALA A 353 29.38 -3.97 11.33
N GLY A 354 29.07 -4.96 12.15
CA GLY A 354 29.13 -4.89 13.62
C GLY A 354 27.84 -4.42 14.29
N GLU A 355 26.82 -3.99 13.54
CA GLU A 355 25.54 -3.60 14.14
C GLU A 355 24.73 -4.80 14.61
N ALA A 356 24.01 -4.61 15.71
CA ALA A 356 23.19 -5.63 16.34
C ALA A 356 21.70 -5.40 16.08
N PHE A 357 21.01 -6.51 15.83
CA PHE A 357 19.60 -6.57 15.53
C PHE A 357 18.92 -7.63 16.39
N LYS A 358 17.59 -7.51 16.52
CA LYS A 358 16.78 -8.59 17.08
C LYS A 358 15.46 -8.78 16.33
N TYR A 359 15.03 -10.03 16.28
CA TYR A 359 13.68 -10.40 15.88
C TYR A 359 12.86 -10.87 17.07
N VAL A 360 11.56 -10.59 16.99
CA VAL A 360 10.51 -11.19 17.83
C VAL A 360 9.24 -11.27 16.99
N VAL A 361 8.50 -12.37 17.13
CA VAL A 361 7.11 -12.44 16.65
C VAL A 361 6.22 -11.98 17.79
N LYS A 362 5.45 -10.92 17.58
CA LYS A 362 4.65 -10.28 18.64
C LYS A 362 3.49 -11.15 19.14
N GLY A 363 3.19 -12.22 18.42
CA GLY A 363 2.08 -13.12 18.67
C GLY A 363 1.25 -13.27 17.41
N ALA A 364 0.17 -14.03 17.54
CA ALA A 364 -0.81 -14.20 16.48
C ALA A 364 -2.18 -14.52 17.07
N VAL A 365 -3.22 -14.28 16.27
CA VAL A 365 -4.59 -14.70 16.53
C VAL A 365 -4.98 -15.66 15.43
N VAL A 366 -5.21 -16.93 15.76
CA VAL A 366 -5.65 -17.90 14.76
C VAL A 366 -7.14 -17.72 14.52
N ASP A 367 -7.48 -17.49 13.27
CA ASP A 367 -8.81 -17.16 12.76
C ASP A 367 -9.74 -18.38 12.68
N TRP A 368 -9.19 -19.57 12.43
CA TRP A 368 -9.98 -20.80 12.34
C TRP A 368 -9.27 -22.03 12.91
N TRP A 369 -10.01 -22.85 13.65
CA TRP A 369 -9.56 -24.17 14.12
C TRP A 369 -10.73 -25.10 14.44
N ASP A 370 -10.49 -26.41 14.46
CA ASP A 370 -11.46 -27.41 14.91
C ASP A 370 -10.77 -28.65 15.52
N TRP A 371 -11.53 -29.44 16.28
CA TRP A 371 -11.05 -30.66 16.92
C TRP A 371 -10.95 -31.82 15.94
N GLY A 372 -9.80 -32.47 15.92
CA GLY A 372 -9.53 -33.59 15.02
C GLY A 372 -8.29 -33.35 14.17
N THR A 373 -7.91 -34.37 13.44
CA THR A 373 -6.86 -34.34 12.43
C THR A 373 -7.42 -33.95 11.07
N LYS A 374 -6.56 -33.64 10.09
CA LYS A 374 -6.96 -33.40 8.70
C LYS A 374 -7.76 -34.57 8.13
N ALA A 375 -7.47 -35.81 8.54
CA ALA A 375 -8.25 -36.97 8.14
C ALA A 375 -9.71 -36.89 8.63
N ASP A 376 -9.94 -36.38 9.85
CA ASP A 376 -11.28 -36.16 10.41
C ASP A 376 -12.00 -35.00 9.69
N HIS A 377 -11.24 -34.04 9.15
CA HIS A 377 -11.75 -32.86 8.44
C HIS A 377 -11.73 -32.97 6.91
N ARG A 378 -11.65 -34.19 6.36
CA ARG A 378 -11.60 -34.41 4.89
C ARG A 378 -12.77 -33.78 4.13
N ASP A 379 -13.96 -33.81 4.73
CA ASP A 379 -15.18 -33.24 4.15
C ASP A 379 -15.54 -31.86 4.72
N THR A 380 -14.70 -31.30 5.60
CA THR A 380 -14.90 -29.95 6.14
C THR A 380 -14.53 -28.92 5.08
N VAL A 381 -15.48 -28.04 4.74
CA VAL A 381 -15.28 -26.96 3.79
C VAL A 381 -15.30 -25.62 4.51
N VAL A 382 -14.27 -24.83 4.29
CA VAL A 382 -14.18 -23.42 4.70
C VAL A 382 -14.04 -22.54 3.46
N LYS A 383 -14.25 -21.23 3.58
CA LYS A 383 -13.96 -20.29 2.50
C LYS A 383 -12.83 -19.36 2.90
N LEU A 384 -11.83 -19.27 2.04
CA LEU A 384 -10.75 -18.28 2.11
C LEU A 384 -11.05 -17.11 1.18
N PRO A 385 -10.46 -15.93 1.39
CA PRO A 385 -10.54 -14.84 0.43
C PRO A 385 -9.97 -15.25 -0.93
N CYS A 386 -10.30 -14.53 -2.00
CA CYS A 386 -9.87 -14.90 -3.35
C CYS A 386 -8.35 -14.83 -3.58
N TRP A 387 -7.61 -14.08 -2.75
CA TRP A 387 -6.14 -14.09 -2.74
C TRP A 387 -5.54 -15.18 -1.84
N ILE A 388 -6.37 -16.01 -1.19
CA ILE A 388 -6.05 -17.16 -0.33
C ILE A 388 -5.27 -16.83 0.96
N ALA A 389 -4.33 -15.89 0.91
CA ALA A 389 -3.48 -15.46 2.02
C ALA A 389 -4.21 -14.46 2.94
N GLY A 390 -5.30 -14.91 3.58
CA GLY A 390 -6.02 -14.13 4.57
C GLY A 390 -6.98 -14.99 5.37
N ASP A 391 -7.67 -14.39 6.33
CA ASP A 391 -8.53 -15.10 7.28
C ASP A 391 -9.69 -15.86 6.62
N VAL A 392 -10.08 -16.98 7.21
CA VAL A 392 -11.29 -17.73 6.85
C VAL A 392 -12.51 -16.82 6.99
N VAL A 393 -13.22 -16.64 5.88
CA VAL A 393 -14.43 -15.79 5.83
C VAL A 393 -15.71 -16.58 6.12
N GLU A 394 -15.70 -17.90 5.89
CA GLU A 394 -16.79 -18.80 6.25
C GLU A 394 -16.25 -20.13 6.78
N PRO A 395 -16.73 -20.62 7.95
CA PRO A 395 -17.75 -20.01 8.79
C PRO A 395 -17.25 -18.71 9.45
N LYS A 396 -18.13 -17.71 9.56
CA LYS A 396 -17.84 -16.46 10.27
C LYS A 396 -17.59 -16.73 11.74
N ASP A 397 -16.78 -15.87 12.37
CA ASP A 397 -16.49 -15.89 13.80
C ASP A 397 -16.02 -17.27 14.29
N ASN A 398 -15.23 -17.98 13.47
CA ASN A 398 -14.75 -19.33 13.76
C ASN A 398 -15.88 -20.31 14.15
N GLY A 399 -17.09 -20.13 13.62
CA GLY A 399 -18.27 -20.92 13.99
C GLY A 399 -18.68 -20.78 15.47
N GLY A 400 -18.28 -19.70 16.14
CA GLY A 400 -18.53 -19.44 17.56
C GLY A 400 -17.54 -20.10 18.52
N ARG A 401 -16.48 -20.74 18.01
CA ARG A 401 -15.40 -21.31 18.83
C ARG A 401 -14.51 -20.20 19.39
N PRO A 402 -13.93 -20.37 20.58
CA PRO A 402 -13.06 -19.36 21.17
C PRO A 402 -11.82 -19.13 20.30
N THR A 403 -11.33 -17.90 20.30
CA THR A 403 -10.19 -17.50 19.50
C THR A 403 -8.89 -18.00 20.12
N ILE A 404 -7.99 -18.58 19.31
CA ILE A 404 -6.66 -18.98 19.79
C ILE A 404 -5.74 -17.77 19.75
N VAL A 405 -5.27 -17.38 20.93
CA VAL A 405 -4.19 -16.41 21.08
C VAL A 405 -2.87 -17.15 21.24
N VAL A 406 -1.97 -16.97 20.28
CA VAL A 406 -0.58 -17.43 20.37
C VAL A 406 0.26 -16.27 20.93
N PRO A 407 0.85 -16.42 22.12
CA PRO A 407 1.71 -15.39 22.70
C PRO A 407 2.96 -15.15 21.88
N ALA A 408 3.65 -14.06 22.20
CA ALA A 408 4.90 -13.69 21.58
C ALA A 408 5.96 -14.81 21.65
N SER A 409 6.83 -14.85 20.64
CA SER A 409 7.97 -15.76 20.62
C SER A 409 9.06 -15.32 21.60
N ASN A 410 10.10 -16.15 21.75
CA ASN A 410 11.39 -15.66 22.25
C ASN A 410 11.95 -14.55 21.36
N GLU A 411 12.88 -13.77 21.91
CA GLU A 411 13.71 -12.86 21.14
C GLU A 411 14.93 -13.61 20.60
N ILE A 412 15.37 -13.26 19.39
CA ILE A 412 16.63 -13.71 18.81
C ILE A 412 17.48 -12.51 18.45
N TYR A 413 18.77 -12.60 18.73
CA TYR A 413 19.74 -11.53 18.53
C TYR A 413 20.73 -11.95 17.46
N PHE A 414 21.06 -11.04 16.56
CA PHE A 414 22.05 -11.29 15.52
C PHE A 414 22.86 -10.04 15.20
N SER A 415 24.07 -10.24 14.67
CA SER A 415 24.94 -9.17 14.20
C SER A 415 25.09 -9.23 12.68
N TYR A 416 25.17 -8.06 12.05
CA TYR A 416 25.49 -7.94 10.64
C TYR A 416 27.00 -7.91 10.46
N THR A 417 27.58 -8.79 9.63
CA THR A 417 29.03 -8.95 9.50
C THR A 417 29.63 -8.26 8.27
N GLY A 418 28.80 -7.83 7.31
CA GLY A 418 29.23 -7.11 6.11
C GLY A 418 29.07 -7.91 4.83
#